data_AF-A0A7V6Y6H9-F1
#
_entry.id   AF-A0A7V6Y6H9-F1
#
_cell.length_a   1.000
_cell.length_b   1.000
_cell.length_c   1.000
_cell.angle_alpha   90.00
_cell.angle_beta   90.00
_cell.angle_gamma   90.00
#
_symmetry.space_group_name_H-M   'P 1'
#
loop_
_entity.id
_entity.type
_entity.pdbx_description
1 polymer ?
#
loop_
_entity_poly.entity_id
_entity_poly.type
_entity_poly.pdbx_seq_one_letter_code
_entity_poly.pdbx_strand_id
1 'polypeptide(L)' 'MLYAIKANRQYKIEEDEKQKYISMGYKIAELKGNELVFEEVETEEAKELAKLKKENEKLRKELEKLKKESKKGEGK' A
#
# COMPACT_ATOMS: atom_id res chain seq x y z
N MET A 1 24.17 1.12 -2.68
CA MET A 1 24.02 1.75 -1.35
C MET A 1 22.54 2.05 -1.15
N LEU A 2 21.99 1.76 0.04
CA LEU A 2 20.58 1.98 0.32
C LEU A 2 20.37 3.23 1.17
N TYR A 3 19.21 3.85 0.97
CA TYR A 3 18.80 5.06 1.65
C TYR A 3 17.35 4.94 2.12
N ALA A 4 17.11 5.29 3.38
CA ALA A 4 15.78 5.49 3.93
C ALA A 4 15.40 6.97 3.83
N ILE A 5 14.30 7.27 3.14
CA ILE A 5 13.86 8.64 2.86
C ILE A 5 12.46 8.87 3.43
N LYS A 6 12.30 9.92 4.24
CA LYS A 6 11.01 10.36 4.80
C LYS A 6 10.97 11.88 4.86
N ALA A 7 10.09 12.48 4.06
CA ALA A 7 10.01 13.93 3.88
C ALA A 7 11.38 14.53 3.49
N ASN A 8 11.98 15.35 4.35
CA ASN A 8 13.29 15.98 4.16
C ASN A 8 14.45 15.22 4.85
N ARG A 9 14.17 14.03 5.40
CA ARG A 9 15.19 13.19 6.05
C ARG A 9 15.65 12.09 5.11
N GLN A 10 16.96 11.93 4.99
CA GLN A 10 17.62 10.87 4.25
C GLN A 10 18.69 10.24 5.13
N TYR A 11 18.61 8.93 5.33
CA TYR A 11 19.61 8.16 6.08
C TYR A 11 20.20 7.10 5.15
N LYS A 12 21.52 6.94 5.19
CA LYS A 12 22.15 5.76 4.59
C LYS A 12 21.88 4.57 5.51
N ILE A 13 21.43 3.48 4.93
CA ILE A 13 21.03 2.27 5.66
C ILE A 13 21.66 1.04 5.01
N GLU A 14 21.79 -0.02 5.79
CA GLU A 14 22.18 -1.34 5.31
C GLU A 14 20.93 -2.22 5.03
N GLU A 15 21.11 -3.36 4.36
CA GLU A 15 19.99 -4.25 3.98
C GLU A 15 19.24 -4.82 5.19
N ASP A 16 19.94 -5.12 6.27
CA ASP A 16 19.38 -5.61 7.53
C ASP A 16 18.51 -4.56 8.24
N GLU A 17 18.76 -3.27 7.98
CA GLU A 17 17.97 -2.18 8.53
C GLU A 17 16.73 -1.83 7.69
N LYS A 18 16.59 -2.37 6.45
CA LYS A 18 15.47 -2.08 5.55
C LYS A 18 14.13 -2.19 6.28
N GLN A 19 13.88 -3.33 6.92
CA GLN A 19 12.58 -3.62 7.54
C GLN A 19 12.26 -2.64 8.68
N LYS A 20 13.26 -2.26 9.47
CA LYS A 20 13.11 -1.28 10.56
C LYS A 20 12.66 0.07 10.02
N TYR A 21 13.30 0.56 8.96
CA TYR A 21 12.94 1.85 8.36
C TYR A 21 11.61 1.80 7.61
N ILE A 22 11.30 0.70 6.94
CA ILE A 22 9.99 0.43 6.34
C ILE A 22 8.89 0.52 7.42
N SER A 23 9.05 -0.20 8.54
CA SER A 23 8.08 -0.17 9.66
C SER A 23 7.94 1.23 10.30
N MET A 24 8.97 2.08 10.20
CA MET A 24 8.90 3.48 10.64
C MET A 24 8.27 4.43 9.58
N GLY A 25 7.86 3.90 8.43
CA GLY A 25 7.25 4.64 7.32
C GLY A 25 8.26 5.42 6.47
N TYR A 26 9.50 4.95 6.35
CA TYR A 26 10.46 5.46 5.39
C TYR A 26 10.33 4.72 4.06
N LYS A 27 10.55 5.44 2.96
CA LYS A 27 10.72 4.85 1.64
C LYS A 27 12.16 4.42 1.46
N ILE A 28 12.38 3.23 0.91
CA ILE A 28 13.71 2.72 0.64
C ILE A 28 14.08 3.07 -0.80
N ALA A 29 15.28 3.62 -0.99
CA ALA A 29 15.84 3.93 -2.30
C ALA A 29 17.25 3.37 -2.41
N GLU A 30 17.57 2.84 -3.58
CA GLU A 30 18.90 2.38 -3.93
C GLU A 30 19.61 3.47 -4.76
N LEU A 31 20.81 3.85 -4.35
CA LEU A 31 21.66 4.76 -5.11
C LEU A 31 22.30 3.99 -6.27
N LYS A 32 21.85 4.27 -7.49
CA LYS A 32 22.43 3.75 -8.74
C LYS A 32 23.10 4.90 -9.49
N GLY A 33 24.42 4.91 -9.47
CA GLY A 33 25.21 6.03 -9.98
C GLY A 33 24.97 7.30 -9.16
N ASN A 34 24.28 8.28 -9.74
CA ASN A 34 23.95 9.57 -9.13
C ASN A 34 22.44 9.75 -8.85
N GLU A 35 21.65 8.70 -9.04
CA GLU A 35 20.19 8.76 -8.90
C GLU A 35 19.70 7.82 -7.79
N LEU A 36 18.74 8.29 -7.00
CA LEU A 36 18.06 7.48 -5.99
C LEU A 36 16.85 6.82 -6.64
N VAL A 37 16.97 5.52 -6.89
CA VAL A 37 15.89 4.69 -7.43
C VAL A 37 15.11 4.11 -6.27
N PHE A 38 13.86 4.54 -6.10
CA PHE A 38 12.99 3.99 -5.04
C PHE A 38 12.67 2.53 -5.33
N GLU A 39 12.91 1.67 -4.35
CA GLU A 39 12.55 0.26 -4.44
C GLU A 39 11.04 0.15 -4.18
N GLU A 40 10.29 -0.47 -5.09
CA GLU A 40 8.93 -0.90 -4.82
C GLU A 40 8.98 -2.05 -3.82
N VAL A 41 9.11 -1.69 -2.54
CA VAL A 41 9.01 -2.65 -1.47
C VAL A 41 7.54 -3.08 -1.41
N GLU A 42 7.26 -4.32 -1.80
CA GLU A 42 6.00 -5.00 -1.50
C GLU A 42 5.90 -5.19 0.02
N THR A 43 5.57 -4.12 0.73
CA THR A 43 5.36 -4.16 2.18
C THR A 43 4.14 -5.04 2.49
N GLU A 44 4.08 -5.60 3.70
CA GLU A 44 2.85 -6.25 4.16
C GLU A 44 1.64 -5.30 4.05
N GLU A 45 1.87 -4.00 4.25
CA GLU A 45 0.86 -2.97 4.01
C GLU A 45 0.40 -2.97 2.54
N ALA A 46 1.27 -3.14 1.55
CA ALA A 46 0.87 -3.24 0.14
C ALA A 46 0.02 -4.49 -0.12
N LYS A 47 0.35 -5.61 0.54
CA LYS A 47 -0.46 -6.85 0.48
C LYS A 47 -1.80 -6.68 1.18
N GLU A 48 -1.84 -6.01 2.33
CA GLU A 48 -3.07 -5.65 3.02
C GLU A 48 -3.91 -4.67 2.22
N LEU A 49 -3.30 -3.67 1.58
CA LEU A 49 -3.98 -2.71 0.72
C LEU A 49 -4.61 -3.40 -0.49
N ALA A 50 -3.92 -4.39 -1.07
CA ALA A 50 -4.46 -5.22 -2.14
C ALA A 50 -5.64 -6.09 -1.66
N LYS A 51 -5.55 -6.67 -0.46
CA LYS A 51 -6.66 -7.42 0.16
C LYS A 51 -7.86 -6.50 0.43
N LEU A 52 -7.63 -5.35 1.08
CA LEU A 52 -8.66 -4.35 1.41
C LEU A 52 -9.32 -3.77 0.16
N LYS A 53 -8.58 -3.57 -0.94
CA LYS A 53 -9.16 -3.16 -2.23
C LYS A 53 -10.10 -4.24 -2.80
N LYS A 54 -9.68 -5.51 -2.79
CA LYS A 54 -10.53 -6.63 -3.25
C LYS A 54 -11.79 -6.78 -2.40
N GLU A 55 -11.67 -6.63 -1.08
CA GLU A 55 -12.80 -6.72 -0.16
C GLU A 55 -13.78 -5.56 -0.34
N ASN A 56 -13.28 -4.33 -0.47
CA ASN A 56 -14.11 -3.17 -0.80
C ASN A 56 -14.91 -3.35 -2.10
N GLU A 57 -14.28 -3.90 -3.14
CA GLU A 57 -14.96 -4.13 -4.41
C GLU A 57 -16.05 -5.20 -4.31
N LYS A 58 -15.80 -6.28 -3.53
CA LYS A 58 -16.83 -7.29 -3.22
C LYS A 58 -18.00 -6.70 -2.46
N LEU A 59 -17.73 -5.98 -1.36
CA LEU A 59 -18.75 -5.35 -0.54
C LEU A 59 -19.56 -4.33 -1.34
N ARG A 60 -18.92 -3.55 -2.22
CA ARG A 60 -19.64 -2.65 -3.14
C ARG A 60 -20.59 -3.40 -4.08
N LYS A 61 -20.17 -4.53 -4.65
CA LYS A 61 -21.03 -5.36 -5.51
C LYS A 61 -22.21 -5.95 -4.73
N GLU A 62 -21.98 -6.41 -3.51
CA GLU A 62 -23.06 -6.92 -2.64
C GLU A 62 -24.04 -5.81 -2.25
N LEU A 63 -23.55 -4.63 -1.87
CA LEU A 63 -24.40 -3.46 -1.60
C LEU A 63 -25.22 -3.05 -2.83
N GLU A 64 -24.65 -3.10 -4.03
CA GLU A 64 -25.38 -2.76 -5.26
C GLU A 64 -26.46 -3.80 -5.58
N LYS A 65 -26.20 -5.09 -5.34
CA LYS A 65 -27.20 -6.16 -5.46
C LYS A 65 -28.33 -5.99 -4.44
N LEU A 66 -28.00 -5.85 -3.17
CA LEU A 66 -28.97 -5.62 -2.09
C LEU A 66 -29.81 -4.37 -2.34
N LYS A 67 -29.20 -3.25 -2.79
CA LYS A 67 -29.96 -2.05 -3.17
C LYS A 67 -30.92 -2.28 -4.34
N LYS A 68 -30.54 -3.10 -5.33
CA LYS A 68 -31.43 -3.47 -6.44
C LYS A 68 -32.56 -4.40 -5.98
N GLU A 69 -32.29 -5.31 -5.05
CA GLU A 69 -33.29 -6.22 -4.48
C GLU A 69 -34.26 -5.48 -3.55
N SER A 70 -33.79 -4.59 -2.67
CA SER A 70 -34.65 -3.75 -1.83
C SER A 70 -35.55 -2.85 -2.67
N LYS A 71 -35.05 -2.24 -3.76
CA LYS A 71 -35.88 -1.45 -4.68
C LYS A 71 -36.91 -2.27 -5.45
N LYS A 72 -36.73 -3.60 -5.56
CA LYS A 72 -37.68 -4.51 -6.21
C LYS A 72 -38.76 -5.01 -5.24
N GLY A 73 -38.54 -4.88 -3.92
CA GLY A 73 -39.45 -5.31 -2.87
C GLY A 73 -40.45 -4.26 -2.39
N GLU A 74 -40.16 -2.96 -2.51
CA GLU A 74 -41.06 -1.86 -2.09
C GLU A 74 -42.16 -1.51 -3.12
N GLY A 75 -42.37 -2.38 -4.11
CA GLY A 75 -43.38 -2.22 -5.15
C GLY A 75 -44.38 -3.37 -5.17
N LYS A 76 -45.04 -3.65 -4.04
CA LYS A 76 -46.31 -4.39 -3.97
C LYS A 76 -47.17 -3.88 -2.82
#